data_AF-A0A6B9S398-F1
#
_entry.id   AF-A0A6B9S398-F1
#
_cell.length_a   1.000
_cell.length_b   1.000
_cell.length_c   1.000
_cell.angle_alpha   90.00
_cell.angle_beta   90.00
_cell.angle_gamma   90.00
#
_symmetry.space_group_name_H-M   'P 1'
#
loop_
_entity.id
_entity.type
_entity.pdbx_description
1 polymer ?
#
loop_
_entity_poly.entity_id
_entity_poly.type
_entity_poly.pdbx_seq_one_letter_code
_entity_poly.pdbx_strand_id
1 'polypeptide(L)' 'SMPFTQCVVNETLRVANIISGVFRRAMTDINVKGYTIPKGWKVFASLRAVH' A
#
# COMPACT_ATOMS: atom_id res chain seq x y z
N SER A 1 -11.34 19.59 -18.66
CA SER A 1 -10.12 18.80 -18.31
C SER A 1 -9.12 19.73 -17.65
N MET A 2 -8.65 19.41 -16.44
CA MET A 2 -7.61 20.17 -15.72
C MET A 2 -6.41 19.25 -15.41
N PRO A 3 -5.53 19.00 -16.40
CA PRO A 3 -4.49 17.99 -16.27
C PRO A 3 -3.48 18.33 -15.15
N PHE A 4 -3.06 19.59 -15.05
CA PHE A 4 -2.14 20.01 -13.99
C PHE A 4 -2.76 19.87 -12.60
N THR A 5 -4.03 20.25 -12.44
CA THR A 5 -4.76 20.05 -11.16
C THR A 5 -4.80 18.58 -10.78
N GLN A 6 -5.00 17.67 -11.74
CA GLN A 6 -4.97 16.24 -11.46
C GLN A 6 -3.57 15.76 -11.01
N CYS A 7 -2.50 16.30 -11.60
CA CYS A 7 -1.13 16.02 -11.14
C CYS A 7 -0.91 16.47 -9.69
N VAL A 8 -1.38 17.67 -9.33
CA VAL A 8 -1.28 18.19 -7.95
C VAL A 8 -2.06 17.31 -6.97
N VAL A 9 -3.28 16.91 -7.32
CA VAL A 9 -4.10 16.01 -6.49
C VAL A 9 -3.39 14.66 -6.30
N ASN A 10 -2.86 14.08 -7.37
CA ASN A 10 -2.18 12.78 -7.32
C ASN A 10 -0.92 12.86 -6.45
N GLU A 11 -0.10 13.90 -6.61
CA GLU A 11 1.14 14.05 -5.85
C GLU A 11 0.87 14.36 -4.38
N THR A 12 -0.19 15.12 -4.09
CA THR A 12 -0.65 15.34 -2.72
C THR A 12 -1.04 14.01 -2.07
N LEU A 13 -1.78 13.15 -2.76
CA LEU A 13 -2.15 11.82 -2.24
C LEU A 13 -0.94 10.87 -2.13
N ARG A 14 0.06 11.01 -3.01
CA ARG A 14 1.31 10.24 -2.92
C ARG A 14 2.04 10.53 -1.62
N VAL A 15 2.25 11.81 -1.29
CA VAL A 15 3.04 12.25 -0.13
C VAL A 15 2.22 12.26 1.16
N ALA A 16 0.99 12.78 1.13
CA ALA A 16 0.12 12.98 2.28
C ALA A 16 -1.03 11.95 2.30
N ASN A 17 -0.68 10.66 2.36
CA ASN A 17 -1.66 9.59 2.52
C ASN A 17 -2.58 9.86 3.73
N ILE A 18 -3.90 9.80 3.52
CA ILE A 18 -4.93 10.03 4.55
C ILE A 18 -4.85 8.96 5.65
N ILE A 19 -4.49 7.73 5.29
CA ILE A 19 -4.28 6.61 6.21
C ILE A 19 -2.84 6.10 6.10
N SER A 20 -2.28 5.59 7.19
CA SER A 20 -0.88 5.14 7.22
C SER A 20 -0.64 3.84 6.43
N GLY A 21 -1.67 3.02 6.25
CA GLY A 21 -1.58 1.73 5.61
C GLY A 21 -2.87 0.91 5.72
N VAL A 22 -2.85 -0.29 5.15
CA VAL A 22 -3.96 -1.24 5.21
C VAL A 22 -3.54 -2.54 5.87
N PHE A 23 -4.43 -3.11 6.69
CA PHE A 23 -4.25 -4.43 7.27
C PHE A 23 -4.90 -5.50 6.40
N ARG A 24 -4.20 -6.62 6.22
CA ARG A 24 -4.69 -7.82 5.54
C ARG A 24 -4.35 -9.06 6.36
N ARG A 25 -5.08 -10.15 6.14
CA ARG A 25 -4.73 -11.48 6.64
C ARG A 25 -4.39 -12.38 5.47
N ALA A 26 -3.28 -13.10 5.55
CA ALA A 26 -2.93 -14.12 4.57
C ALA A 26 -3.95 -15.26 4.65
N MET A 27 -4.71 -15.51 3.58
CA MET A 27 -5.70 -16.58 3.53
C MET A 27 -5.11 -17.93 3.10
N THR A 28 -3.91 -17.88 2.51
CA THR A 28 -3.06 -18.99 2.10
C THR A 28 -1.61 -18.60 2.35
N ASP A 29 -0.68 -19.55 2.24
CA ASP A 29 0.73 -19.23 2.20
C ASP A 29 1.05 -18.44 0.92
N ILE A 30 1.85 -17.39 1.03
CA ILE A 30 2.21 -16.50 -0.08
C ILE A 30 3.74 -16.43 -0.19
N ASN A 31 4.28 -16.75 -1.36
CA ASN A 31 5.70 -16.57 -1.65
C ASN A 31 5.94 -15.23 -2.34
N VAL A 32 6.79 -14.38 -1.75
CA VAL A 32 7.13 -13.07 -2.29
C VAL A 32 8.63 -12.81 -2.13
N LYS A 33 9.33 -12.53 -3.23
CA LYS A 33 10.78 -12.21 -3.25
C LYS A 33 11.67 -13.20 -2.45
N GLY A 34 11.35 -14.49 -2.50
CA GLY A 34 12.10 -15.54 -1.78
C GLY A 34 11.69 -15.75 -0.31
N TYR A 35 10.73 -14.98 0.20
CA TYR A 35 10.17 -15.14 1.53
C TYR A 35 8.78 -15.78 1.47
N THR A 36 8.43 -16.56 2.50
CA THR A 36 7.09 -17.14 2.66
C THR A 36 6.34 -16.41 3.78
N ILE A 37 5.18 -15.85 3.47
CA ILE A 37 4.21 -15.33 4.44
C ILE A 37 3.19 -16.45 4.70
N PRO A 38 3.16 -17.04 5.91
CA PRO A 38 2.26 -18.14 6.21
C PRO A 38 0.78 -17.71 6.29
N LYS A 39 -0.11 -18.64 5.98
CA LYS A 39 -1.56 -18.53 6.18
C LYS A 39 -1.86 -18.12 7.62
N GLY A 40 -2.79 -17.19 7.77
CA GLY A 40 -3.26 -16.67 9.04
C GLY A 40 -2.51 -15.43 9.54
N TRP A 41 -1.34 -15.12 8.99
CA TRP A 41 -0.57 -13.94 9.40
C TRP A 41 -1.31 -12.64 9.06
N LYS A 42 -1.25 -11.67 9.99
CA LYS A 42 -1.71 -10.30 9.74
C LYS A 42 -0.54 -9.50 9.16
N VAL A 43 -0.78 -8.86 8.03
CA VAL A 43 0.19 -8.05 7.30
C VAL A 43 -0.30 -6.61 7.29
N PHE A 44 0.61 -5.67 7.54
CA PHE A 44 0.35 -4.25 7.37
C PHE A 44 1.13 -3.75 6.15
N ALA A 45 0.41 -3.21 5.16
CA ALA A 45 1.01 -2.57 4.01
C ALA A 45 1.05 -1.05 4.26
N SER A 46 2.24 -0.51 4.51
CA SER A 46 2.45 0.92 4.72
C SER A 46 2.35 1.66 3.38
N LEU A 47 1.38 2.56 3.25
CA LEU A 47 1.24 3.40 2.05
C LEU A 47 2.37 4.43 1.95
N ARG A 48 2.94 4.84 3.08
CA ARG A 48 4.06 5.79 3.09
C ARG A 48 5.39 5.15 2.68
N ALA A 49 5.59 3.87 2.97
CA ALA A 49 6.85 3.20 2.62
C ALA A 49 6.96 2.86 1.13
N VAL A 50 5.82 2.79 0.44
CA VAL A 50 5.75 2.42 -0.99
C VAL A 50 5.69 3.63 -1.93
N HIS A 51 5.44 4.82 -1.40
CA HIS A 51 5.39 6.09 -2.13
C HIS A 51 6.68 6.86 -1.95
#